data_AF-A0AAW2CJ83-F1
#
_entry.id   AF-A0AAW2CJ83-F1
#
_cell.length_a   1.000
_cell.length_b   1.000
_cell.length_c   1.000
_cell.angle_alpha   90.00
_cell.angle_beta   90.00
_cell.angle_gamma   90.00
#
_symmetry.space_group_name_H-M   'P 1'
#
loop_
_entity.id
_entity.type
_entity.pdbx_description
1 polymer ?
#
loop_
_entity_poly.entity_id
_entity_poly.type
_entity_poly.pdbx_seq_one_letter_code
_entity_poly.pdbx_strand_id
1 'polypeptide(L)'
;MAHSVASPVPGNILQQSKVKNGMRYIKIPGVPYQAAYAFIRFIYSSCYEEDEMKQFVLHMLVLSHSHSVPLLKRVCIYVLEQGWLTKENVIDVLQLARNCDAPRLSFICVHMIIRDFKTISSTEGWKVMKRANPALEQELLECLVEADSRKEDRLKRMEEKKVYLQP
;
A
#
# COMPACT_ATOMS: atom_id res chain seq x y z
N MET A 1 -39.63 -8.46 1.66
CA MET A 1 -39.46 -7.14 2.28
C MET A 1 -37.98 -6.93 2.51
N ALA A 2 -37.35 -6.03 1.78
CA ALA A 2 -35.95 -5.68 1.99
C ALA A 2 -35.88 -4.74 3.20
N HIS A 3 -35.25 -5.18 4.28
CA HIS A 3 -34.91 -4.27 5.37
C HIS A 3 -33.89 -3.27 4.84
N SER A 4 -34.31 -2.02 4.70
CA SER A 4 -33.40 -0.91 4.44
C SER A 4 -32.41 -0.85 5.58
N VAL A 5 -31.16 -1.24 5.31
CA VAL A 5 -30.06 -1.03 6.25
C VAL A 5 -29.83 0.47 6.26
N ALA A 6 -30.32 1.16 7.30
CA ALA A 6 -30.16 2.60 7.49
C ALA A 6 -28.69 3.05 7.71
N SER A 7 -27.74 2.12 7.56
CA SER A 7 -26.32 2.32 7.80
C SER A 7 -25.55 1.99 6.51
N PRO A 8 -24.68 2.88 6.02
CA PRO A 8 -23.82 2.64 4.85
C PRO A 8 -22.69 1.63 5.12
N VAL A 9 -22.79 0.85 6.21
CA VAL A 9 -21.85 -0.22 6.53
C VAL A 9 -21.90 -1.26 5.41
N PRO A 10 -20.78 -1.51 4.71
CA PRO A 10 -20.73 -2.51 3.65
C PRO A 10 -21.24 -3.86 4.16
N GLY A 11 -22.13 -4.51 3.40
CA GLY A 11 -22.73 -5.79 3.80
C GLY A 11 -21.70 -6.88 4.17
N ASN A 12 -20.50 -6.79 3.60
CA ASN A 12 -19.38 -7.69 3.91
C ASN A 12 -18.94 -7.58 5.39
N ILE A 13 -19.02 -6.40 6.00
CA ILE A 13 -18.71 -6.19 7.42
C ILE A 13 -19.72 -6.92 8.30
N LEU A 14 -21.01 -6.86 7.93
CA LEU A 14 -22.07 -7.56 8.65
C LEU A 14 -21.94 -9.08 8.53
N GLN A 15 -21.45 -9.59 7.39
CA GLN A 15 -21.17 -11.01 7.21
C GLN A 15 -20.03 -11.51 8.10
N GLN A 16 -19.10 -10.64 8.49
CA GLN A 16 -18.01 -10.97 9.40
C GLN A 16 -18.42 -10.93 10.88
N SER A 17 -19.66 -10.54 11.18
CA SER A 17 -20.15 -10.49 12.57
C SER A 17 -20.34 -11.88 13.17
N LYS A 18 -19.97 -12.00 14.44
CA LYS A 18 -20.17 -13.21 15.27
C LYS A 18 -21.24 -12.95 16.30
N VAL A 19 -21.95 -13.99 16.73
CA VAL A 19 -22.95 -13.91 17.80
C VAL A 19 -22.34 -14.42 19.11
N LYS A 20 -22.48 -13.64 20.19
CA LYS A 20 -22.18 -14.08 21.56
C LYS A 20 -23.25 -13.51 22.49
N ASN A 21 -23.83 -14.37 23.33
CA ASN A 21 -24.91 -14.01 24.26
C ASN A 21 -26.09 -13.29 23.57
N GLY A 22 -26.47 -13.74 22.37
CA GLY A 22 -27.54 -13.10 21.58
C GLY A 22 -27.15 -11.78 20.91
N MET A 23 -25.96 -11.22 21.17
CA MET A 23 -25.48 -9.98 20.56
C MET A 23 -24.52 -10.24 19.41
N ARG A 24 -24.69 -9.51 18.29
CA ARG A 24 -23.73 -9.49 17.19
C ARG A 24 -22.55 -8.57 17.51
N TYR A 25 -21.33 -9.03 17.25
CA TYR A 25 -20.12 -8.25 17.42
C TYR A 25 -19.11 -8.55 16.31
N ILE A 26 -18.21 -7.60 16.06
CA ILE A 26 -17.09 -7.75 15.14
C ILE A 26 -15.82 -7.52 15.94
N LYS A 27 -14.84 -8.41 15.76
CA LYS A 27 -13.50 -8.23 16.33
C LYS A 27 -12.59 -7.63 15.28
N ILE A 28 -11.91 -6.54 15.64
CA ILE A 28 -10.90 -5.90 14.82
C ILE A 28 -9.57 -6.02 15.57
N PRO A 29 -8.85 -7.16 15.45
CA PRO A 29 -7.58 -7.36 16.12
C PRO A 29 -6.43 -6.64 15.40
N GLY A 30 -5.33 -6.40 16.11
CA GLY A 30 -4.06 -6.00 15.49
C GLY A 30 -3.96 -4.54 15.04
N VAL A 31 -4.88 -3.67 15.49
CA VAL A 31 -4.83 -2.24 15.19
C VAL A 31 -4.97 -1.41 16.48
N PRO A 32 -4.36 -0.20 16.55
CA PRO A 32 -4.61 0.75 17.62
C PRO A 32 -6.09 1.12 17.71
N TYR A 33 -6.57 1.43 18.92
CA TYR A 33 -7.96 1.85 19.15
C TYR A 33 -8.36 3.04 18.27
N GLN A 34 -7.48 4.04 18.16
CA GLN A 34 -7.71 5.25 17.37
C GLN A 34 -7.87 4.94 15.87
N ALA A 35 -7.08 4.00 15.33
CA ALA A 35 -7.22 3.57 13.94
C ALA A 35 -8.56 2.85 13.71
N ALA A 36 -8.97 1.98 14.64
CA ALA A 36 -10.28 1.33 14.58
C ALA A 36 -11.43 2.34 14.67
N TYR A 37 -11.31 3.33 15.56
CA TYR A 37 -12.28 4.40 15.72
C TYR A 37 -12.42 5.23 14.44
N ALA A 38 -11.31 5.67 13.85
CA ALA A 38 -11.29 6.41 12.59
C ALA A 38 -11.89 5.59 11.43
N PHE A 39 -11.60 4.29 11.37
CA PHE A 39 -12.19 3.37 10.40
C PHE A 39 -13.72 3.27 10.54
N ILE A 40 -14.21 3.10 11.78
CA ILE A 40 -15.66 3.05 12.04
C ILE A 40 -16.30 4.38 11.66
N ARG A 41 -15.70 5.51 12.04
CA ARG A 41 -16.20 6.84 11.66
C ARG A 41 -16.28 7.01 10.15
N PHE A 42 -15.27 6.56 9.41
CA PHE A 42 -15.29 6.57 7.94
C PHE A 42 -16.44 5.72 7.40
N ILE A 43 -16.69 4.53 7.95
CA ILE A 43 -17.79 3.67 7.46
C ILE A 43 -19.15 4.38 7.55
N TYR A 44 -19.39 5.14 8.63
CA TYR A 44 -20.68 5.80 8.84
C TYR A 44 -20.80 7.15 8.11
N SER A 45 -19.70 7.90 7.99
CA SER A 45 -19.73 9.27 7.46
C SER A 45 -19.15 9.42 6.04
N SER A 46 -18.40 8.43 5.56
CA SER A 46 -17.50 8.55 4.41
C SER A 46 -16.48 9.69 4.52
N CYS A 47 -16.26 10.21 5.73
CA CYS A 47 -15.31 11.28 6.04
C CYS A 47 -14.15 10.74 6.88
N TYR A 48 -13.01 11.42 6.78
CA TYR A 48 -11.84 11.18 7.62
C TYR A 48 -11.16 12.51 7.96
N GLU A 49 -10.47 12.55 9.09
CA GLU A 49 -9.63 13.68 9.47
C GLU A 49 -8.28 13.46 8.83
N GLU A 50 -7.68 14.51 8.27
CA GLU A 50 -6.39 14.38 7.61
C GLU A 50 -5.31 13.86 8.56
N ASP A 51 -5.25 14.38 9.79
CA ASP A 51 -4.18 14.01 10.73
C ASP A 51 -4.30 12.55 11.18
N GLU A 52 -5.52 12.06 11.42
CA GLU A 52 -5.76 10.63 11.70
C GLU A 52 -5.39 9.76 10.50
N MET A 53 -5.75 10.20 9.28
CA MET A 53 -5.39 9.48 8.06
C MET A 53 -3.87 9.41 7.93
N LYS A 54 -3.14 10.51 8.10
CA LYS A 54 -1.67 10.56 8.02
C LYS A 54 -1.02 9.64 9.05
N GLN A 55 -1.52 9.65 10.28
CA GLN A 55 -0.98 8.84 11.36
C GLN A 55 -1.27 7.35 11.18
N PHE A 56 -2.44 6.99 10.66
CA PHE A 56 -2.92 5.60 10.64
C PHE A 56 -3.13 5.03 9.23
N VAL A 57 -2.63 5.67 8.17
CA VAL A 57 -2.91 5.28 6.77
C VAL A 57 -2.65 3.81 6.47
N LEU A 58 -1.60 3.22 7.04
CA LEU A 58 -1.28 1.80 6.84
C LEU A 58 -2.31 0.88 7.51
N HIS A 59 -2.76 1.23 8.71
CA HIS A 59 -3.84 0.52 9.39
C HIS A 59 -5.16 0.68 8.63
N MET A 60 -5.46 1.89 8.15
CA MET A 60 -6.65 2.18 7.34
C MET A 60 -6.65 1.41 6.02
N LEU A 61 -5.49 1.25 5.37
CA LEU A 61 -5.35 0.43 4.17
C LEU A 61 -5.67 -1.05 4.47
N VAL A 62 -5.09 -1.62 5.53
CA VAL A 62 -5.36 -3.01 5.94
C VAL A 62 -6.84 -3.21 6.26
N LEU A 63 -7.42 -2.34 7.09
CA LEU A 63 -8.83 -2.42 7.47
C LEU A 63 -9.75 -2.28 6.26
N SER A 64 -9.44 -1.36 5.35
CA SER A 64 -10.21 -1.18 4.12
C SER A 64 -10.19 -2.43 3.22
N HIS A 65 -9.07 -3.16 3.20
CA HIS A 65 -8.97 -4.39 2.44
C HIS A 65 -9.70 -5.55 3.14
N SER A 66 -9.40 -5.80 4.42
CA SER A 66 -9.98 -6.92 5.19
C SER A 66 -11.50 -6.86 5.31
N HIS A 67 -12.05 -5.64 5.34
CA HIS A 67 -13.48 -5.39 5.46
C HIS A 67 -14.15 -4.99 4.14
N SER A 68 -13.43 -5.07 3.01
CA SER A 68 -13.95 -4.75 1.68
C SER A 68 -14.61 -3.36 1.60
N VAL A 69 -13.83 -2.31 1.90
CA VAL A 69 -14.24 -0.90 1.82
C VAL A 69 -13.44 -0.21 0.70
N PRO A 70 -13.81 -0.36 -0.59
CA PRO A 70 -12.97 0.07 -1.71
C PRO A 70 -12.71 1.58 -1.75
N LEU A 71 -13.68 2.39 -1.31
CA LEU A 71 -13.53 3.85 -1.27
C LEU A 71 -12.39 4.27 -0.33
N LEU A 72 -12.38 3.71 0.89
CA LEU A 72 -11.30 3.97 1.84
C LEU A 72 -9.95 3.48 1.32
N LYS A 73 -9.93 2.29 0.70
CA LYS A 73 -8.70 1.74 0.10
C LYS A 73 -8.10 2.68 -0.93
N ARG A 74 -8.94 3.26 -1.80
CA ARG A 74 -8.51 4.26 -2.80
C ARG A 74 -7.96 5.52 -2.15
N VAL A 75 -8.63 6.03 -1.11
CA VAL A 75 -8.14 7.18 -0.33
C VAL A 75 -6.78 6.89 0.28
N CYS A 76 -6.59 5.74 0.92
CA CYS A 76 -5.31 5.38 1.53
C CYS A 76 -4.19 5.30 0.50
N ILE A 77 -4.45 4.67 -0.66
CA ILE A 77 -3.48 4.60 -1.77
C ILE A 77 -3.13 6.00 -2.26
N TYR A 78 -4.12 6.87 -2.45
CA TYR A 78 -3.89 8.25 -2.88
C TYR A 78 -3.04 9.04 -1.87
N VAL A 79 -3.37 8.97 -0.58
CA VAL A 79 -2.61 9.64 0.48
C VAL A 79 -1.16 9.14 0.50
N LEU A 80 -0.94 7.82 0.43
CA LEU A 80 0.41 7.26 0.37
C LEU A 80 1.20 7.77 -0.85
N GLU A 81 0.56 7.82 -2.01
CA GLU A 81 1.16 8.31 -3.26
C GLU A 81 1.51 9.81 -3.20
N GLN A 82 0.72 10.65 -2.52
CA GLN A 82 0.91 12.10 -2.52
C GLN A 82 2.00 12.63 -1.57
N GLY A 83 2.55 11.81 -0.67
CA GLY A 83 3.62 12.31 0.19
C GLY A 83 3.93 11.49 1.45
N TRP A 84 3.21 10.39 1.68
CA TRP A 84 3.43 9.56 2.88
C TRP A 84 4.27 8.31 2.59
N LEU A 85 4.69 8.14 1.34
CA LEU A 85 5.74 7.19 0.96
C LEU A 85 7.12 7.82 1.10
N THR A 86 7.97 7.21 1.94
CA THR A 86 9.32 7.68 2.24
C THR A 86 10.33 6.55 2.04
N LYS A 87 11.61 6.89 1.91
CA LYS A 87 12.68 5.89 1.78
C LYS A 87 12.74 4.94 2.98
N GLU A 88 12.37 5.41 4.17
CA GLU A 88 12.36 4.61 5.40
C GLU A 88 11.20 3.61 5.45
N ASN A 89 10.02 3.97 4.95
CA ASN A 89 8.83 3.12 5.06
C ASN A 89 8.48 2.34 3.79
N VAL A 90 9.10 2.62 2.64
CA VAL A 90 8.72 2.06 1.33
C VAL A 90 8.69 0.54 1.29
N ILE A 91 9.53 -0.14 2.08
CA ILE A 91 9.56 -1.60 2.15
C ILE A 91 8.32 -2.14 2.86
N ASP A 92 7.95 -1.55 4.00
CA ASP A 92 6.74 -1.92 4.73
C ASP A 92 5.49 -1.62 3.89
N VAL A 93 5.47 -0.46 3.21
CA VAL A 93 4.37 -0.10 2.31
C VAL A 93 4.28 -1.05 1.12
N LEU A 94 5.39 -1.48 0.53
CA LEU A 94 5.39 -2.47 -0.57
C LEU A 94 4.78 -3.79 -0.12
N GLN A 95 5.20 -4.31 1.04
CA GLN A 95 4.67 -5.56 1.58
C GLN A 95 3.17 -5.46 1.86
N LEU A 96 2.73 -4.35 2.48
CA LEU A 96 1.31 -4.09 2.72
C LEU A 96 0.53 -3.93 1.41
N ALA A 97 1.08 -3.24 0.42
CA ALA A 97 0.43 -3.05 -0.87
C ALA A 97 0.19 -4.39 -1.60
N ARG A 98 1.16 -5.33 -1.51
CA ARG A 98 0.98 -6.70 -2.03
C ARG A 98 -0.07 -7.47 -1.24
N ASN A 99 0.01 -7.47 0.09
CA ASN A 99 -0.94 -8.18 0.96
C ASN A 99 -2.37 -7.64 0.88
N CYS A 100 -2.52 -6.37 0.50
CA CYS A 100 -3.81 -5.71 0.36
C CYS A 100 -4.30 -5.67 -1.08
N ASP A 101 -3.69 -6.36 -2.06
CA ASP A 101 -4.05 -6.31 -3.48
C ASP A 101 -4.12 -4.87 -4.03
N ALA A 102 -3.08 -4.07 -3.80
CA ALA A 102 -2.97 -2.67 -4.24
C ALA A 102 -1.86 -2.50 -5.30
N PRO A 103 -2.04 -3.02 -6.54
CA PRO A 103 -0.97 -3.12 -7.53
C PRO A 103 -0.38 -1.77 -7.95
N ARG A 104 -1.19 -0.70 -8.01
CA ARG A 104 -0.70 0.66 -8.29
C ARG A 104 0.31 1.12 -7.22
N LEU A 105 -0.02 0.92 -5.95
CA LEU A 105 0.86 1.28 -4.85
C LEU A 105 2.12 0.42 -4.84
N SER A 106 2.00 -0.88 -5.09
CA SER A 106 3.14 -1.79 -5.22
C SER A 106 4.09 -1.33 -6.33
N PHE A 107 3.57 -0.96 -7.49
CA PHE A 107 4.38 -0.44 -8.61
C PHE A 107 5.14 0.84 -8.22
N ILE A 108 4.46 1.80 -7.58
CA ILE A 108 5.09 3.04 -7.12
C ILE A 108 6.21 2.76 -6.12
N CYS A 109 6.00 1.82 -5.19
CA CYS A 109 7.01 1.42 -4.22
C CYS A 109 8.22 0.80 -4.90
N VAL A 110 8.03 -0.17 -5.80
CA VAL A 110 9.12 -0.81 -6.55
C VAL A 110 9.90 0.23 -7.35
N HIS A 111 9.21 1.16 -8.02
CA HIS A 111 9.86 2.23 -8.77
C HIS A 111 10.72 3.14 -7.87
N MET A 112 10.23 3.51 -6.68
CA MET A 112 11.03 4.27 -5.71
C MET A 112 12.24 3.47 -5.22
N ILE A 113 12.06 2.16 -4.95
CA ILE A 113 13.15 1.27 -4.52
C ILE A 113 14.26 1.21 -5.57
N ILE A 114 13.92 1.01 -6.84
CA ILE A 114 14.91 0.96 -7.93
C ILE A 114 15.64 2.31 -8.04
N ARG A 115 14.90 3.43 -8.05
CA ARG A 115 15.47 4.77 -8.21
C ARG A 115 16.41 5.16 -7.07
N ASP A 116 16.05 4.84 -5.83
CA ASP A 116 16.74 5.25 -4.61
C ASP A 116 17.46 4.07 -3.91
N PHE A 117 17.76 3.01 -4.66
CA PHE A 117 18.21 1.71 -4.12
C PHE A 117 19.36 1.83 -3.13
N LYS A 118 20.38 2.62 -3.45
CA LYS A 118 21.55 2.83 -2.57
C LYS A 118 21.18 3.35 -1.18
N THR A 119 20.16 4.21 -1.09
CA THR A 119 19.69 4.74 0.20
C THR A 119 18.82 3.69 0.89
N ILE A 120 17.88 3.11 0.16
CA ILE A 120 16.87 2.19 0.72
C ILE A 120 17.51 0.89 1.21
N SER A 121 18.52 0.35 0.53
CA SER A 121 19.21 -0.88 0.94
C SER A 121 19.96 -0.76 2.27
N SER A 122 20.19 0.47 2.74
CA SER A 122 20.81 0.75 4.04
C SER A 122 19.80 0.90 5.20
N THR A 123 18.50 1.05 4.88
CA THR A 123 17.43 1.24 5.87
C THR A 123 17.20 -0.02 6.71
N GLU A 124 16.61 0.15 7.89
CA GLU A 124 16.27 -0.99 8.74
C GLU A 124 15.15 -1.83 8.10
N GLY A 125 14.17 -1.19 7.45
CA GLY A 125 13.10 -1.88 6.72
C GLY A 125 13.64 -2.87 5.69
N TRP A 126 14.66 -2.48 4.91
CA TRP A 126 15.32 -3.39 3.97
C TRP A 126 16.01 -4.57 4.68
N LYS A 127 16.76 -4.32 5.75
CA LYS A 127 17.48 -5.37 6.49
C LYS A 127 16.53 -6.36 7.16
N VAL A 128 15.40 -5.87 7.69
CA VAL A 128 14.35 -6.72 8.27
C VAL A 128 13.68 -7.54 7.16
N MET A 129 13.30 -6.91 6.05
CA MET A 129 12.69 -7.60 4.91
C MET A 129 13.60 -8.69 4.36
N LYS A 130 14.88 -8.40 4.13
CA LYS A 130 15.88 -9.38 3.66
C LYS A 130 15.93 -10.62 4.54
N ARG A 131 15.94 -10.45 5.87
CA ARG A 131 15.98 -11.56 6.83
C ARG A 131 14.68 -12.37 6.82
N ALA A 132 13.54 -11.71 6.68
CA ALA A 132 12.23 -12.35 6.73
C ALA A 132 11.80 -12.97 5.39
N ASN A 133 12.23 -12.40 4.27
CA ASN A 133 11.82 -12.79 2.92
C ASN A 133 12.95 -12.55 1.89
N PRO A 134 13.93 -13.47 1.80
CA PRO A 134 15.01 -13.38 0.82
C PRO A 134 14.54 -13.43 -0.64
N ALA A 135 13.39 -14.06 -0.91
CA ALA A 135 12.83 -14.12 -2.26
C ALA A 135 12.38 -12.73 -2.75
N LEU A 136 11.82 -11.91 -1.86
CA LEU A 136 11.48 -10.52 -2.17
C LEU A 136 12.75 -9.66 -2.40
N GLU A 137 13.83 -9.90 -1.65
CA GLU A 137 15.12 -9.25 -1.96
C GLU A 137 15.57 -9.60 -3.37
N GLN A 138 15.59 -10.89 -3.72
CA GLN A 138 16.02 -11.35 -5.03
C GLN A 138 15.18 -10.72 -6.15
N GLU A 139 13.85 -10.73 -6.03
CA GLU A 139 12.94 -10.12 -7.00
C GLU A 139 13.24 -8.62 -7.22
N LEU A 140 13.50 -7.88 -6.13
CA LEU A 140 13.81 -6.45 -6.22
C LEU A 140 15.19 -6.19 -6.85
N LEU A 141 16.17 -7.07 -6.62
CA LEU A 141 17.48 -7.01 -7.26
C LEU A 141 17.39 -7.32 -8.75
N GLU A 142 16.59 -8.32 -9.15
CA GLU A 142 16.32 -8.62 -10.56
C GLU A 142 15.67 -7.42 -11.26
N CYS A 143 14.65 -6.81 -10.63
CA CYS A 143 14.03 -5.60 -11.15
C CYS A 143 15.02 -4.44 -11.34
N LEU A 144 16.00 -4.28 -10.43
CA LEU A 144 17.06 -3.29 -10.53
C LEU A 144 17.98 -3.55 -11.73
N VAL A 145 18.48 -4.79 -11.87
CA VAL A 145 19.36 -5.18 -12.98
C VAL A 145 18.67 -4.99 -14.34
N GLU A 146 17.39 -5.36 -14.43
CA GLU A 146 16.62 -5.11 -15.64
C GLU A 146 16.42 -3.61 -15.92
N ALA A 147 16.18 -2.80 -14.89
CA ALA A 147 16.02 -1.36 -15.04
C ALA A 147 17.31 -0.68 -15.54
N ASP A 148 18.47 -1.10 -15.03
CA ASP A 148 19.77 -0.61 -15.46
C ASP A 148 20.09 -1.04 -16.91
N SER A 149 19.86 -2.31 -17.25
CA SER A 149 19.99 -2.82 -18.62
C SER A 149 19.14 -2.02 -19.61
N ARG A 150 17.87 -1.78 -19.27
CA ARG A 150 16.95 -0.97 -20.09
C ARG A 150 17.43 0.47 -20.25
N LYS A 151 18.10 1.04 -19.25
CA LYS A 151 18.65 2.40 -19.29
C LYS A 151 19.86 2.46 -20.21
N GLU A 152 20.77 1.51 -20.13
CA GLU A 152 21.93 1.40 -21.01
C GLU A 152 21.53 1.24 -22.47
N ASP A 153 20.55 0.37 -22.77
CA ASP A 153 20.05 0.18 -24.14
C ASP A 153 19.43 1.46 -24.71
N ARG A 154 18.73 2.24 -23.87
CA ARG A 154 18.17 3.54 -24.28
C ARG A 154 19.28 4.54 -24.59
N LEU A 155 20.34 4.57 -23.79
CA LEU A 155 21.50 5.45 -24.03
C LEU A 155 22.21 5.09 -25.33
N LYS A 156 22.50 3.79 -25.55
CA LYS A 156 23.11 3.30 -26.81
C LYS A 156 22.29 3.69 -28.04
N ARG A 157 20.97 3.46 -28.01
CA ARG A 157 20.06 3.86 -29.10
C ARG A 157 20.03 5.37 -29.34
N MET A 158 20.21 6.19 -28.30
CA MET A 158 20.29 7.65 -28.44
C MET A 158 21.63 8.09 -29.04
N GLU A 159 22.74 7.44 -28.68
CA GLU A 159 24.07 7.69 -29.24
C GLU A 159 24.14 7.28 -30.71
N GLU A 160 23.67 6.09 -31.05
CA GLU A 160 23.55 5.62 -32.44
C GLU A 160 22.80 6.64 -33.31
N LYS A 161 21.61 7.09 -32.86
CA LYS A 161 20.82 8.11 -33.58
C LYS A 161 21.56 9.43 -33.77
N LYS A 162 22.41 9.85 -32.81
CA LYS A 162 23.21 11.06 -32.95
C LYS A 162 24.29 10.88 -34.03
N VAL A 163 24.95 9.73 -34.08
CA VAL A 163 25.97 9.43 -35.10
C VAL A 163 25.37 9.45 -36.51
N TYR A 164 24.17 8.91 -36.70
CA TYR A 164 23.48 8.94 -38.01
C TYR A 164 22.98 10.34 -38.44
N LEU A 165 22.97 11.32 -37.54
CA LEU A 165 22.49 12.69 -37.79
C LEU A 165 23.62 13.73 -37.85
N GLN A 166 24.89 13.32 -37.77
CA GLN A 166 26.02 14.22 -38.00
C GLN A 166 26.29 14.35 -39.51
N PRO A 167 26.49 15.58 -40.06
CA PRO A 167 26.84 15.80 -41.48
C PRO A 167 28.17 15.18 -41.89
#